data_AF-K1TUE5-F1
#
_entry.id   AF-K1TUE5-F1
#
_cell.length_a   1.000
_cell.length_b   1.000
_cell.length_c   1.000
_cell.angle_alpha   90.00
_cell.angle_beta   90.00
_cell.angle_gamma   90.00
#
_symmetry.space_group_name_H-M   'P 1'
#
loop_
_entity.id
_entity.type
_entity.pdbx_description
1 polymer ?
#
loop_
_entity_poly.entity_id
_entity_poly.type
_entity_poly.pdbx_seq_one_letter_code
_entity_poly.pdbx_strand_id
1 'polypeptide(L)' 'MKVVYVGQDVSAYLDLSASHYFLQPCSCANTEEVIAYILQHPEWRLSLQTHKLLQIP' A
#
# COMPACT_ATOMS: atom_id res chain seq x y z
N MET A 1 9.67 0.14 3.66
CA MET A 1 9.48 -0.33 2.28
C MET A 1 8.10 0.05 1.79
N LYS A 2 7.97 0.43 0.51
CA LYS A 2 6.69 0.75 -0.13
C LYS A 2 6.50 -0.13 -1.35
N VAL A 3 5.33 -0.75 -1.48
CA VAL A 3 4.97 -1.64 -2.60
C VAL A 3 3.65 -1.15 -3.20
N VAL A 4 3.55 -1.15 -4.54
CA VAL A 4 2.28 -0.89 -5.22
C VAL A 4 1.47 -2.18 -5.23
N TYR A 5 0.28 -2.17 -4.64
CA TYR A 5 -0.59 -3.33 -4.57
C TYR A 5 -1.58 -3.34 -5.74
N VAL A 6 -1.70 -4.49 -6.37
CA VAL A 6 -2.57 -4.78 -7.53
C VAL A 6 -3.22 -6.18 -7.37
N GLY A 7 -3.34 -6.67 -6.13
CA GLY A 7 -3.89 -8.00 -5.83
C GLY A 7 -2.85 -9.13 -5.81
N GLN A 8 -1.56 -8.80 -5.86
CA GLN A 8 -0.49 -9.79 -5.75
C GLN A 8 -0.18 -10.16 -4.30
N ASP A 9 0.44 -11.33 -4.10
CA ASP A 9 1.01 -11.67 -2.80
C ASP A 9 2.17 -10.72 -2.46
N VAL A 10 2.11 -10.13 -1.27
CA VAL A 10 3.13 -9.20 -0.76
C VAL A 10 3.83 -9.74 0.48
N SER A 11 3.52 -10.94 0.95
CA SER A 11 4.10 -11.54 2.15
C SER A 11 5.63 -11.64 2.09
N ALA A 12 6.20 -11.99 0.94
CA ALA A 12 7.65 -12.08 0.71
C ALA A 12 8.41 -10.78 0.98
N TYR A 13 7.73 -9.63 0.91
CA TYR A 13 8.34 -8.34 1.24
C TYR A 13 8.52 -8.17 2.76
N LEU A 14 7.80 -8.90 3.60
CA LEU A 14 7.98 -8.82 5.05
C LEU A 14 9.32 -9.44 5.51
N ASP A 15 9.92 -10.30 4.69
CA ASP A 15 11.24 -10.88 4.95
C ASP A 15 12.38 -9.85 4.79
N LEU A 16 12.13 -8.75 4.08
CA LEU A 16 13.09 -7.67 3.88
C LEU A 16 13.04 -6.70 5.06
N SER A 17 14.09 -6.66 5.88
CA SER A 17 14.14 -5.78 7.05
C SER A 17 13.86 -4.31 6.72
N ALA A 18 12.71 -3.81 7.16
CA ALA A 18 12.34 -2.40 7.07
C ALA A 18 11.67 -1.94 8.37
N SER A 19 11.87 -0.67 8.73
CA SER A 19 11.22 -0.09 9.92
C SER A 19 9.70 0.01 9.77
N HIS A 20 9.21 0.14 8.54
CA HIS A 20 7.79 0.30 8.22
C HIS A 20 7.47 -0.30 6.85
N TYR A 21 6.32 -0.94 6.72
CA TYR A 21 5.82 -1.51 5.47
C TYR A 21 4.58 -0.75 5.01
N PHE A 22 4.57 -0.37 3.74
CA PHE A 22 3.50 0.42 3.14
C PHE A 22 2.97 -0.23 1.86
N LEU A 23 1.65 -0.34 1.76
CA LEU A 23 0.97 -0.66 0.51
C LEU A 23 0.39 0.62 -0.09
N GLN A 24 0.63 0.82 -1.37
CA GLN A 24 0.13 1.95 -2.14
C GLN A 24 -0.84 1.42 -3.22
N PRO A 25 -2.04 2.00 -3.35
CA PRO A 25 -2.91 1.68 -4.48
C PRO A 25 -2.29 2.17 -5.80
N CYS A 26 -2.66 1.50 -6.89
CA CYS A 26 -2.29 1.93 -8.23
C CYS A 26 -3.09 3.16 -8.63
N SER A 27 -2.46 4.34 -8.62
CA SER A 27 -3.10 5.62 -8.99
C SER A 27 -4.43 5.90 -8.28
N CYS A 28 -4.58 5.45 -7.03
CA CYS A 28 -5.81 5.54 -6.22
C CYS A 28 -7.01 4.71 -6.76
N ALA A 29 -6.83 3.89 -7.80
CA ALA A 29 -7.92 3.14 -8.44
C ALA A 29 -8.44 1.98 -7.57
N ASN A 30 -7.55 1.27 -6.85
CA ASN A 30 -7.89 0.09 -6.05
C ASN A 30 -7.73 0.34 -4.55
N THR A 31 -8.03 1.55 -4.09
CA THR A 31 -7.84 1.96 -2.68
C THR A 31 -8.63 1.08 -1.71
N GLU A 32 -9.86 0.69 -2.06
CA GLU A 32 -10.70 -0.18 -1.22
C GLU A 32 -10.10 -1.59 -1.04
N GLU A 33 -9.57 -2.19 -2.11
CA GLU A 33 -8.91 -3.49 -2.05
C GLU A 33 -7.66 -3.45 -1.17
N VAL A 34 -6.86 -2.39 -1.28
CA VAL A 34 -5.68 -2.16 -0.44
C VAL A 34 -6.09 -2.03 1.03
N ILE A 35 -7.15 -1.28 1.31
CA ILE A 35 -7.68 -1.14 2.68
C ILE A 35 -8.14 -2.50 3.21
N ALA A 36 -8.93 -3.26 2.43
CA ALA A 36 -9.41 -4.57 2.83
C ALA A 36 -8.27 -5.55 3.12
N TYR A 37 -7.19 -5.49 2.36
CA TYR A 37 -5.98 -6.28 2.59
C TYR A 37 -5.27 -5.86 3.89
N ILE A 38 -5.03 -4.56 4.08
CA ILE A 38 -4.34 -4.04 5.27
C ILE A 38 -5.11 -4.35 6.55
N LEU A 39 -6.45 -4.32 6.52
CA LEU A 39 -7.28 -4.70 7.66
C LEU A 39 -7.08 -6.15 8.08
N GLN A 40 -6.72 -7.04 7.14
CA GLN A 40 -6.41 -8.45 7.41
C GLN A 40 -4.92 -8.65 7.77
N HIS A 41 -4.05 -7.72 7.37
CA HIS A 41 -2.59 -7.79 7.54
C HIS A 41 -2.04 -6.50 8.16
N PRO A 42 -2.14 -6.33 9.50
CA PRO A 42 -1.85 -5.07 10.19
C PRO A 42 -0.38 -4.67 10.20
N GLU A 43 0.55 -5.54 9.78
CA GLU A 43 1.94 -5.14 9.50
C GLU A 43 2.05 -4.10 8.39
N TRP A 44 1.08 -4.06 7.47
CA TRP A 44 1.04 -3.10 6.38
C TRP A 44 0.33 -1.81 6.78
N ARG A 45 0.80 -0.69 6.23
CA ARG A 45 0.17 0.62 6.38
C ARG A 45 -0.23 1.17 5.02
N LEU A 46 -1.31 1.95 4.98
CA LEU A 46 -1.76 2.57 3.74
C LEU A 46 -0.85 3.76 3.38
N SER A 47 -0.35 3.78 2.15
CA SER A 47 0.35 4.92 1.56
C SER A 47 -0.49 5.48 0.43
N LEU A 48 -0.87 6.75 0.52
CA LEU A 48 -1.65 7.43 -0.51
C LEU A 48 -0.77 8.41 -1.27
N GLN A 49 -1.05 8.56 -2.56
CA GLN A 49 -0.44 9.59 -3.39
C GLN A 49 -1.16 10.92 -3.13
N THR A 50 -0.76 11.61 -2.05
CA THR A 50 -1.40 12.85 -1.60
C THR A 50 -1.43 13.94 -2.66
N HIS A 51 -0.41 14.03 -3.53
CA HIS A 51 -0.42 14.98 -4.64
C HIS A 51 -1.55 14.73 -5.65
N LYS A 52 -1.90 13.46 -5.93
CA LYS A 52 -3.06 13.12 -6.77
C LYS A 52 -4.38 13.44 -6.10
N LEU A 53 -4.47 13.23 -4.79
CA LEU A 53 -5.67 13.57 -4.01
C LEU A 53 -5.88 15.08 -3.92
N LEU A 54 -4.80 15.84 -3.74
CA LEU A 54 -4.81 17.31 -3.66
C LEU A 54 -4.78 17.99 -5.02
N GLN A 55 -4.72 17.23 -6.13
CA GLN A 55 -4.63 17.74 -7.50
C GLN A 55 -3.47 18.72 -7.72
N ILE A 56 -2.32 18.41 -7.12
CA ILE A 56 -1.08 19.16 -7.28
C ILE A 56 -0.08 18.34 -8.13
N PRO A 57 0.63 18.97 -9.08
CA PRO A 57 1.66 18.33 -9.90
C PRO A 57 2.90 17.91 -9.08
#